data_AF-A0A1H8YR94-F1
#
_entry.id   AF-A0A1H8YR94-F1
#
_cell.length_a   1.000
_cell.length_b   1.000
_cell.length_c   1.000
_cell.angle_alpha   90.00
_cell.angle_beta   90.00
_cell.angle_gamma   90.00
#
_symmetry.space_group_name_H-M   'P 1'
#
loop_
_entity.id
_entity.type
_entity.pdbx_description
1 polymer ?
#
loop_
_entity_poly.entity_id
_entity_poly.type
_entity_poly.pdbx_seq_one_letter_code
_entity_poly.pdbx_strand_id
1 'polypeptide(L)'
;MTTWRRRLRSRGEFDSTRITGSRQYEAAAKLMNEPGVPVRGRVDHRRTYVDLSAADVSAEFAADSRMHWTRGPIVGAVALAGTDEGEGFAGFRQQRTRAGARCRTASARCV
;
A
#
# COMPACT_ATOMS: atom_id res chain seq x y z
N MET A 1 8.33 26.84 4.42
CA MET A 1 8.64 25.72 3.51
C MET A 1 10.06 25.18 3.79
N THR A 2 10.35 24.75 5.03
CA THR A 2 11.75 24.62 5.50
C THR A 2 12.06 23.34 6.27
N THR A 3 11.19 22.31 6.21
CA THR A 3 11.39 21.06 6.96
C THR A 3 11.57 19.81 6.09
N TRP A 4 11.46 19.90 4.76
CA TRP A 4 11.52 18.74 3.85
C TRP A 4 12.93 18.28 3.43
N ARG A 5 14.02 18.94 3.86
CA ARG A 5 15.41 18.66 3.39
C ARG A 5 16.26 17.76 4.31
N ARG A 6 15.68 17.01 5.26
CA ARG A 6 16.46 16.30 6.29
C ARG A 6 16.02 14.87 6.57
N ARG A 7 15.76 14.05 5.54
CA ARG A 7 15.54 12.60 5.77
C ARG A 7 15.99 11.69 4.63
N LEU A 8 17.16 11.94 4.05
CA LEU A 8 17.97 10.92 3.36
C LEU A 8 19.42 11.39 3.48
N ARG A 9 20.23 10.72 4.31
CA ARG A 9 21.62 11.12 4.52
C ARG A 9 22.48 10.07 5.21
N SER A 10 22.14 8.78 5.14
CA SER A 10 23.03 7.74 5.66
C SER A 10 23.64 6.93 4.52
N ARG A 11 24.92 6.55 4.68
CA ARG A 11 25.62 5.67 3.73
C ARG A 11 24.89 4.34 3.51
N GLY A 12 24.19 3.85 4.54
CA GLY A 12 23.42 2.61 4.49
C GLY A 12 22.25 2.62 3.50
N GLU A 13 21.60 3.76 3.27
CA GLU A 13 20.49 3.86 2.30
C GLU A 13 21.00 3.70 0.85
N PHE A 14 22.14 4.31 0.53
CA PHE A 14 22.78 4.16 -0.79
C PHE A 14 23.27 2.73 -1.01
N ASP A 15 23.89 2.13 0.01
CA ASP A 15 24.35 0.74 -0.06
C ASP A 15 23.18 -0.25 -0.19
N SER A 16 22.09 -0.06 0.56
CA SER A 16 20.87 -0.87 0.45
C SER A 16 20.24 -0.77 -0.93
N THR A 17 20.15 0.46 -1.46
CA THR A 17 19.65 0.73 -2.83
C THR A 17 20.50 0.01 -3.87
N ARG A 18 21.82 0.14 -3.78
CA ARG A 18 22.75 -0.53 -4.69
C ARG A 18 22.60 -2.05 -4.62
N ILE A 19 22.59 -2.64 -3.42
CA ILE A 19 22.48 -4.09 -3.23
C ILE A 19 21.16 -4.61 -3.80
N THR A 20 20.04 -3.98 -3.45
CA THR A 20 18.72 -4.42 -3.90
C THR A 20 18.56 -4.25 -5.41
N GLY A 21 19.00 -3.12 -5.96
CA GLY A 21 19.00 -2.87 -7.39
C GLY A 21 19.88 -3.85 -8.16
N SER A 22 21.10 -4.11 -7.70
CA SER A 22 22.00 -5.10 -8.33
C SER A 22 21.39 -6.49 -8.34
N ARG A 23 20.72 -6.93 -7.26
CA ARG A 23 20.03 -8.23 -7.23
C ARG A 23 18.88 -8.31 -8.22
N GLN A 24 18.06 -7.26 -8.33
CA GLN A 24 16.99 -7.21 -9.33
C GLN A 24 17.55 -7.23 -10.76
N TYR A 25 18.64 -6.49 -11.01
CA TYR A 25 19.35 -6.51 -12.29
C TYR A 25 19.88 -7.90 -12.63
N GLU A 26 20.61 -8.55 -11.71
CA GLU A 26 21.17 -9.89 -11.93
C GLU A 26 20.06 -10.91 -12.24
N ALA A 27 18.92 -10.83 -11.57
CA ALA A 27 17.77 -11.69 -11.86
C ALA A 27 17.20 -11.42 -13.26
N ALA A 28 17.02 -10.16 -13.65
CA ALA A 28 16.55 -9.79 -14.98
C ALA A 28 17.54 -10.19 -16.09
N ALA A 29 18.83 -9.98 -15.88
CA ALA A 29 19.88 -10.36 -16.82
C ALA A 29 19.95 -11.88 -17.02
N LYS A 30 19.74 -12.67 -15.96
CA LYS A 30 19.60 -14.13 -16.08
C LYS A 30 18.39 -14.50 -16.95
N LEU A 31 17.21 -13.94 -16.66
CA LEU A 31 16.01 -14.20 -17.45
C LEU A 31 16.15 -13.82 -18.93
N MET A 32 16.92 -12.76 -19.23
CA MET A 32 17.18 -12.35 -20.62
C MET A 32 18.05 -13.37 -21.38
N ASN A 33 18.91 -14.11 -20.69
CA ASN A 33 19.82 -15.08 -21.29
C ASN A 33 19.25 -16.51 -21.31
N GLU A 34 18.15 -16.77 -20.60
CA GLU A 34 17.45 -18.06 -20.64
C GLU A 34 16.54 -18.16 -21.87
N PRO A 35 16.34 -19.37 -22.44
CA PRO A 35 15.35 -19.59 -23.49
C PRO A 35 13.95 -19.18 -23.02
N GLY A 36 13.41 -18.09 -23.58
CA GLY A 36 12.06 -17.62 -23.33
C GLY A 36 11.00 -18.31 -24.21
N VAL A 37 9.73 -18.04 -23.92
CA VAL A 37 8.60 -18.45 -24.77
C VAL A 37 8.25 -17.28 -25.71
N PRO A 38 8.26 -17.46 -27.05
CA PRO A 38 7.87 -16.40 -27.97
C PRO A 38 6.43 -15.94 -27.75
N VAL A 39 6.24 -14.66 -27.45
CA VAL A 39 4.91 -14.04 -27.42
C VAL A 39 4.46 -13.79 -28.85
N ARG A 40 3.34 -14.39 -29.25
CA ARG A 40 2.73 -14.24 -30.59
C ARG A 40 1.29 -13.78 -30.45
N GLY A 41 0.77 -13.10 -31.48
CA GLY A 41 -0.62 -12.65 -31.52
C GLY A 41 -0.75 -11.13 -31.65
N ARG A 42 -1.98 -10.63 -31.56
CA ARG A 42 -2.31 -9.20 -31.69
C ARG A 42 -2.13 -8.49 -30.35
N VAL A 43 -1.65 -7.25 -30.41
CA VAL A 43 -1.71 -6.31 -29.29
C VAL A 43 -3.11 -5.68 -29.23
N ASP A 44 -3.82 -5.82 -28.11
CA ASP A 44 -5.12 -5.19 -27.86
C ASP A 44 -5.07 -4.37 -26.55
N HIS A 45 -5.95 -3.38 -26.41
CA HIS A 45 -6.08 -2.58 -25.19
C HIS A 45 -7.55 -2.29 -24.88
N ARG A 46 -7.89 -2.27 -23.58
CA ARG A 46 -9.22 -1.92 -23.08
C ARG A 46 -9.07 -0.97 -21.91
N ARG A 47 -9.93 0.04 -21.83
CA ARG A 47 -9.98 1.01 -20.75
C ARG A 47 -11.43 1.34 -20.44
N THR A 48 -11.73 1.45 -19.16
CA THR A 48 -12.98 2.01 -18.66
C THR A 48 -12.71 2.79 -17.37
N TYR A 49 -13.65 3.65 -16.99
CA TYR A 49 -13.67 4.28 -15.68
C TYR A 49 -14.71 3.55 -14.82
N VAL A 50 -14.34 3.22 -13.59
CA VAL A 50 -15.22 2.54 -12.64
C VAL A 50 -15.32 3.41 -11.39
N ASP A 51 -16.55 3.69 -10.96
CA ASP A 51 -16.79 4.29 -9.66
C ASP A 51 -16.70 3.21 -8.57
N LEU A 52 -15.57 3.20 -7.85
CA LEU A 52 -15.33 2.25 -6.76
C LEU A 52 -16.00 2.66 -5.45
N SER A 53 -16.75 3.76 -5.38
CA SER A 53 -17.47 4.14 -4.16
C SER A 53 -18.76 3.34 -3.95
N ALA A 54 -19.26 2.66 -5.01
CA ALA A 54 -20.50 1.88 -5.00
C ALA A 54 -20.56 0.81 -6.11
N ALA A 55 -19.44 0.17 -6.46
CA ALA A 55 -19.41 -0.86 -7.50
C ALA A 55 -19.96 -2.19 -6.98
N ASP A 56 -20.92 -2.78 -7.69
CA ASP A 56 -21.43 -4.12 -7.38
C ASP A 56 -20.35 -5.20 -7.53
N VAL A 57 -20.34 -6.13 -6.59
CA VAL A 57 -19.49 -7.33 -6.56
C VAL A 57 -20.42 -8.53 -6.56
N SER A 58 -20.39 -9.29 -7.64
CA SER A 58 -21.21 -10.48 -7.78
C SER A 58 -20.80 -11.60 -6.82
N ALA A 59 -21.75 -12.49 -6.53
CA ALA A 59 -21.63 -13.51 -5.50
C ALA A 59 -20.42 -14.44 -5.72
N GLU A 60 -20.07 -14.74 -6.97
CA GLU A 60 -18.95 -15.60 -7.31
C GLU A 60 -17.58 -15.04 -6.91
N PHE A 61 -17.48 -13.73 -6.66
CA PHE A 61 -16.25 -13.07 -6.18
C PHE A 61 -16.29 -12.75 -4.69
N ALA A 62 -17.42 -12.99 -4.02
CA ALA A 62 -17.59 -12.73 -2.60
C ALA A 62 -17.34 -13.99 -1.77
N ALA A 63 -16.62 -13.84 -0.64
CA ALA A 63 -16.28 -14.95 0.25
C ALA A 63 -17.50 -15.68 0.84
N ASP A 64 -18.64 -15.00 0.94
CA ASP A 64 -19.90 -15.54 1.47
C ASP A 64 -20.92 -15.92 0.39
N SER A 65 -20.54 -15.89 -0.89
CA SER A 65 -21.41 -16.20 -2.03
C SER A 65 -22.69 -15.36 -2.10
N ARG A 66 -22.64 -14.11 -1.60
CA ARG A 66 -23.73 -13.13 -1.71
C ARG A 66 -23.29 -11.94 -2.56
N MET A 67 -24.25 -11.24 -3.16
CA MET A 67 -23.94 -9.97 -3.81
C MET A 67 -23.58 -8.91 -2.76
N HIS A 68 -22.53 -8.16 -3.04
CA HIS A 68 -22.08 -7.01 -2.25
C HIS A 68 -21.84 -5.80 -3.15
N TRP A 69 -21.48 -4.68 -2.55
CA TRP A 69 -20.96 -3.52 -3.26
C TRP A 69 -19.78 -2.93 -2.50
N THR A 70 -18.87 -2.29 -3.23
CA THR A 70 -17.80 -1.50 -2.62
C THR A 70 -18.40 -0.29 -1.89
N ARG A 71 -17.74 0.18 -0.84
CA ARG A 71 -18.18 1.37 -0.08
C ARG A 71 -17.30 2.56 -0.39
N GLY A 72 -17.80 3.75 -0.05
CA GLY A 72 -17.03 4.98 -0.10
C GLY A 72 -15.67 4.85 0.61
N PRO A 73 -14.64 5.57 0.15
CA PRO A 73 -13.27 5.40 0.63
C PRO A 73 -13.15 5.79 2.11
N ILE A 74 -12.56 4.89 2.90
CA ILE A 74 -12.25 5.11 4.31
C ILE A 74 -10.79 4.69 4.55
N VAL A 75 -10.08 5.47 5.36
CA VAL A 75 -8.68 5.17 5.74
C VAL A 75 -8.63 4.71 7.20
N GLY A 76 -8.04 3.55 7.43
CA GLY A 76 -7.85 3.01 8.78
C GLY A 76 -6.73 3.73 9.54
N ALA A 77 -6.86 3.80 10.88
CA ALA A 77 -5.88 4.45 11.75
C ALA A 77 -4.45 3.91 11.60
N VAL A 78 -4.30 2.62 11.26
CA VAL A 78 -2.99 1.99 11.03
C VAL A 78 -2.31 2.50 9.75
N ALA A 79 -3.07 2.79 8.69
CA ALA A 79 -2.53 3.36 7.46
C ALA A 79 -2.02 4.79 7.70
N LEU A 80 -2.69 5.53 8.58
CA LEU A 80 -2.26 6.86 8.99
C LEU A 80 -1.01 6.84 9.87
N ALA A 81 -0.61 5.71 10.44
CA ALA A 81 0.56 5.63 11.32
C ALA A 81 1.92 5.58 10.58
N GLY A 82 1.91 5.43 9.25
CA GLY A 82 3.11 5.29 8.44
C GLY A 82 3.63 3.86 8.41
N THR A 83 4.83 3.71 7.86
CA THR A 83 5.55 2.45 7.67
C THR A 83 6.98 2.57 8.18
N ASP A 84 7.72 1.46 8.17
CA ASP A 84 9.15 1.49 8.47
C ASP A 84 9.94 2.35 7.46
N GLU A 85 9.37 2.56 6.26
CA GLU A 85 9.95 3.38 5.19
C GLU A 85 9.59 4.88 5.32
N GLY A 86 8.61 5.23 6.14
CA GLY A 86 8.10 6.60 6.17
C GLY A 86 7.14 6.89 7.29
N GLU A 87 7.36 8.02 7.97
CA GLU A 87 6.52 8.47 9.08
C GLU A 87 5.08 8.77 8.65
N GLY A 88 4.13 8.41 9.51
CA GLY A 88 2.72 8.71 9.31
C GLY A 88 2.29 10.06 9.85
N PHE A 89 0.98 10.26 9.92
CA PHE A 89 0.36 11.42 10.51
C PHE A 89 0.53 11.44 12.04
N ALA A 90 0.73 12.64 12.58
CA ALA A 90 0.88 12.85 14.01
C ALA A 90 -0.31 12.28 14.79
N GLY A 91 -0.02 11.60 15.91
CA GLY A 91 -1.04 11.00 16.79
C GLY A 91 -1.41 9.56 16.45
N PHE A 92 -0.99 9.04 15.30
CA PHE A 92 -1.19 7.65 14.90
C PHE A 92 0.06 6.81 15.18
N ARG A 93 -0.13 5.53 15.53
CA ARG A 93 0.96 4.57 15.77
C ARG A 93 0.57 3.20 15.24
N GLN A 94 1.51 2.50 14.61
CA GLN A 94 1.30 1.14 14.15
C GLN A 94 0.95 0.24 15.34
N GLN A 95 0.15 -0.80 15.07
CA GLN A 95 -0.33 -1.75 16.08
C GLN A 95 -1.15 -1.12 17.22
N ARG A 96 -1.60 0.13 17.08
CA ARG A 96 -2.62 0.75 17.94
C ARG A 96 -3.89 0.96 17.15
N THR A 97 -4.90 0.14 17.43
CA THR A 97 -6.21 0.16 16.75
C THR A 97 -7.14 1.27 17.22
N ARG A 98 -6.75 2.04 18.26
CA ARG A 98 -7.49 3.21 18.75
C ARG A 98 -6.68 4.48 18.54
N ALA A 99 -7.19 5.40 17.74
CA ALA A 99 -6.73 6.78 17.74
C ALA A 99 -7.05 7.39 19.11
N GLY A 100 -6.03 7.81 19.87
CA GLY A 100 -6.23 8.60 21.09
C GLY A 100 -6.96 7.93 22.27
N ALA A 101 -6.46 6.82 22.81
CA ALA A 101 -6.88 6.36 24.15
C ALA A 101 -5.91 6.84 25.24
N ARG A 102 -6.00 8.11 25.62
CA ARG A 102 -5.84 8.50 27.03
C ARG A 102 -7.17 9.09 27.49
N CYS A 103 -8.16 8.21 27.70
CA CYS A 103 -9.29 8.56 28.55
C CYS A 103 -8.73 8.63 29.97
N ARG A 104 -8.43 9.83 30.46
CA ARG A 104 -8.10 10.11 31.86
C ARG A 104 -9.09 11.13 32.40
N THR A 105 -10.35 10.72 32.48
CA THR A 105 -11.32 11.20 33.49
C THR A 105 -12.47 10.20 33.52
N ALA A 106 -12.83 9.75 34.71
CA ALA A 106 -13.71 8.61 34.98
C ALA A 106 -15.22 8.87 34.74
N SER A 107 -15.63 9.71 33.79
CA SER A 107 -17.07 9.99 33.62
C SER A 107 -17.61 10.26 32.20
N ALA A 108 -16.80 10.25 31.15
CA ALA A 108 -17.34 10.51 29.80
C ALA A 108 -17.51 9.21 29.02
N ARG A 109 -18.76 8.81 28.78
CA ARG A 109 -19.14 7.74 27.84
C ARG A 109 -18.52 8.02 26.47
N CYS A 110 -17.75 7.08 25.95
CA CYS A 110 -17.43 7.04 24.53
C CYS A 110 -18.65 6.48 23.80
N VAL A 111 -19.21 7.24 22.87
CA VAL A 111 -20.01 6.71 21.76
C VAL A 111 -19.06 6.07 20.76
#